data_AF-A0A9D6EE17-F1
#
_entry.id   AF-A0A9D6EE17-F1
#
_cell.length_a   1.000
_cell.length_b   1.000
_cell.length_c   1.000
_cell.angle_alpha   90.00
_cell.angle_beta   90.00
_cell.angle_gamma   90.00
#
_symmetry.space_group_name_H-M   'P 1'
#
loop_
_entity.id
_entity.type
_entity.pdbx_description
1 polymer ?
#
loop_
_entity_poly.entity_id
_entity_poly.type
_entity_poly.pdbx_seq_one_letter_code
_entity_poly.pdbx_strand_id
1 'polypeptide(L)'
;MPRYRRYRLAKLDISALGERPAAWTFTRDPVSGTEYTYRVVDTNFRTRNGWEFLVRVPKGPDDRIEVRPRAAPNLKAWVGLERRSITLTRARRAGYRGWYYCQVSLADPTSERTKDVVHGPERDSLPSWFDDLRSRIRLKKTVRATKAHDGDQLVVIARPDEHDVMIGVFFATKVWVLKERVSLQA
;
A
#
# COMPACT_ATOMS: atom_id res chain seq x y z
N MET A 1 3.74 25.05 -4.04
CA MET A 1 3.51 23.62 -3.71
C MET A 1 3.68 23.41 -2.21
N PRO A 2 2.81 22.63 -1.55
CA PRO A 2 2.96 22.31 -0.13
C PRO A 2 4.32 21.65 0.11
N ARG A 3 5.07 22.14 1.11
CA ARG A 3 6.41 21.64 1.42
C ARG A 3 6.29 20.47 2.40
N TYR A 4 5.98 19.29 1.88
CA TYR A 4 5.93 18.07 2.70
C TYR A 4 7.33 17.65 3.15
N ARG A 5 7.39 16.93 4.28
CA ARG A 5 8.62 16.25 4.67
C ARG A 5 9.01 15.21 3.61
N ARG A 6 10.29 15.15 3.27
CA ARG A 6 10.85 14.18 2.31
C ARG A 6 11.04 12.81 2.97
N TYR A 7 9.96 12.07 3.14
CA TYR A 7 10.04 10.65 3.50
C TYR A 7 10.70 9.84 2.39
N ARG A 8 11.39 8.76 2.76
CA ARG A 8 12.01 7.81 1.81
C ARG A 8 11.65 6.39 2.20
N LEU A 9 11.34 5.55 1.22
CA LEU A 9 11.11 4.12 1.44
C LEU A 9 12.38 3.40 1.87
N ALA A 10 13.54 3.83 1.38
CA ALA A 10 14.85 3.32 1.81
C ALA A 10 15.16 3.53 3.30
N LYS A 11 14.33 4.31 4.01
CA LYS A 11 14.42 4.52 5.47
C LYS A 11 13.47 3.62 6.27
N LEU A 12 12.75 2.73 5.62
CA LEU A 12 12.02 1.64 6.27
C LEU A 12 12.99 0.48 6.44
N ASP A 13 13.34 0.19 7.69
CA ASP A 13 14.03 -1.05 8.04
C ASP A 13 12.97 -2.14 8.26
N ILE A 14 12.94 -3.14 7.37
CA ILE A 14 11.91 -4.18 7.31
C ILE A 14 12.59 -5.52 7.58
N SER A 15 12.22 -6.15 8.70
CA SER A 15 12.76 -7.44 9.12
C SER A 15 11.64 -8.48 9.23
N ALA A 16 11.83 -9.63 8.60
CA ALA A 16 10.91 -10.77 8.75
C ALA A 16 11.00 -11.32 10.19
N LEU A 17 9.85 -11.58 10.81
CA LEU A 17 9.76 -12.23 12.12
C LEU A 17 9.33 -13.69 12.03
N GLY A 18 8.62 -14.05 10.97
CA GLY A 18 8.19 -15.42 10.72
C GLY A 18 7.08 -15.51 9.70
N GLU A 19 6.77 -16.74 9.32
CA GLU A 19 5.68 -17.08 8.41
C GLU A 19 4.93 -18.30 8.94
N ARG A 20 3.64 -18.39 8.63
CA ARG A 20 2.83 -19.56 8.95
C ARG A 20 1.70 -19.78 7.94
N PRO A 21 1.28 -21.02 7.71
CA PRO A 21 -0.02 -21.28 7.10
C PRO A 21 -1.13 -20.65 7.93
N ALA A 22 -2.10 -20.01 7.27
CA ALA A 22 -3.22 -19.36 7.92
C ALA A 22 -4.48 -19.42 7.05
N ALA A 23 -5.62 -19.23 7.71
CA ALA A 23 -6.89 -18.95 7.07
C ALA A 23 -7.47 -17.66 7.64
N TRP A 24 -8.12 -16.86 6.80
CA TRP A 24 -8.75 -15.60 7.18
C TRP A 24 -9.97 -15.33 6.30
N THR A 25 -10.79 -14.38 6.70
CA THR A 25 -11.94 -13.93 5.90
C THR A 25 -11.55 -12.70 5.10
N PHE A 26 -11.82 -12.70 3.80
CA PHE A 26 -11.63 -11.56 2.92
C PHE A 26 -12.93 -11.27 2.16
N THR A 27 -13.51 -10.08 2.37
CA THR A 27 -14.80 -9.69 1.75
C THR A 27 -15.91 -10.76 1.96
N ARG A 28 -15.93 -11.35 3.16
CA ARG A 28 -16.83 -12.45 3.60
C ARG A 28 -16.50 -13.85 3.09
N ASP A 29 -15.54 -13.99 2.18
CA ASP A 29 -15.12 -15.30 1.69
C ASP A 29 -13.96 -15.86 2.53
N PRO A 30 -13.97 -17.15 2.88
CA PRO A 30 -12.83 -17.79 3.51
C PRO A 30 -11.68 -17.92 2.51
N VAL A 31 -10.51 -17.46 2.90
CA VAL A 31 -9.26 -17.53 2.13
C VAL A 31 -8.24 -18.28 2.97
N SER A 32 -7.44 -19.13 2.32
CA SER A 32 -6.31 -19.80 2.94
C SER A 32 -5.02 -19.43 2.22
N GLY A 33 -3.92 -19.42 2.97
CA GLY A 33 -2.62 -19.02 2.43
C GLY A 33 -1.52 -19.00 3.46
N THR A 34 -0.55 -18.15 3.23
CA THR A 34 0.59 -17.92 4.11
C THR A 34 0.49 -16.51 4.70
N GLU A 35 0.57 -16.40 6.02
CA GLU A 35 0.67 -15.14 6.74
C GLU A 35 2.12 -14.92 7.15
N TYR A 36 2.71 -13.85 6.64
CA TYR A 36 4.06 -13.40 6.97
C TYR A 36 3.98 -12.24 7.96
N THR A 37 4.80 -12.28 9.00
CA THR A 37 4.90 -11.24 10.02
C THR A 37 6.21 -10.47 9.85
N TYR A 38 6.13 -9.14 9.86
CA TYR A 38 7.26 -8.24 9.72
C TYR A 38 7.32 -7.25 10.85
N ARG A 39 8.53 -6.97 11.33
CA ARG A 39 8.85 -5.76 12.09
C ARG A 39 9.28 -4.68 11.11
N VAL A 40 8.76 -3.48 11.29
CA VAL A 40 9.17 -2.33 10.47
C VAL A 40 9.57 -1.18 11.38
N VAL A 41 10.76 -0.61 11.16
CA VAL A 41 11.22 0.61 11.83
C VAL A 41 11.32 1.73 10.81
N ASP A 42 10.49 2.76 10.96
CA ASP A 42 10.50 3.93 10.09
C ASP A 42 11.53 4.97 10.56
N THR A 43 12.77 4.84 10.08
CA THR A 43 13.88 5.73 10.45
C THR A 43 13.72 7.16 9.89
N ASN A 44 12.65 7.45 9.14
CA ASN A 44 12.28 8.85 8.88
C ASN A 44 11.86 9.59 10.17
N PHE A 45 11.44 8.86 11.21
CA PHE A 45 11.11 9.39 12.53
C PHE A 45 12.15 8.99 13.56
N ARG A 46 12.48 9.92 14.47
CA ARG A 46 13.44 9.67 15.57
C ARG A 46 12.85 8.80 16.68
N THR A 47 11.54 8.88 16.90
CA THR A 47 10.82 8.15 17.96
C THR A 47 9.45 7.71 17.44
N ARG A 48 8.80 6.78 18.16
CA ARG A 48 7.46 6.24 17.81
C ARG A 48 7.39 5.78 16.36
N ASN A 49 8.34 4.94 15.98
CA ASN A 49 8.60 4.56 14.60
C ASN A 49 8.56 3.04 14.37
N GLY A 50 8.25 2.25 15.40
CA GLY A 50 8.14 0.80 15.32
C GLY A 50 6.73 0.35 14.95
N TRP A 51 6.64 -0.53 13.97
CA TRP A 51 5.41 -1.14 13.48
C TRP A 51 5.56 -2.66 13.42
N GLU A 52 4.43 -3.34 13.43
CA GLU A 52 4.34 -4.76 13.06
C GLU A 52 3.34 -4.90 11.93
N PHE A 53 3.70 -5.63 10.88
CA PHE A 53 2.88 -5.86 9.69
C PHE A 53 2.58 -7.33 9.50
N LEU A 54 1.40 -7.59 8.96
CA LEU A 54 1.04 -8.87 8.36
C LEU A 54 0.92 -8.69 6.85
N VAL A 55 1.56 -9.59 6.12
CA VAL A 55 1.36 -9.77 4.68
C VAL A 55 0.74 -11.14 4.48
N ARG A 56 -0.46 -11.19 3.93
CA ARG A 56 -1.22 -12.42 3.73
C ARG A 56 -1.26 -12.74 2.25
N VAL A 57 -0.56 -13.79 1.88
CA VAL A 57 -0.45 -14.27 0.50
C VAL A 57 -1.36 -15.47 0.34
N PRO A 58 -2.44 -15.36 -0.45
CA PRO A 58 -3.38 -16.45 -0.64
C PRO A 58 -2.80 -17.55 -1.54
N LYS A 59 -3.31 -18.79 -1.38
CA LYS A 59 -3.01 -19.90 -2.30
C LYS A 59 -3.76 -19.79 -3.63
N GLY A 60 -4.95 -19.19 -3.61
CA GLY A 60 -5.82 -19.12 -4.78
C GLY A 60 -5.24 -18.18 -5.87
N PRO A 61 -5.33 -18.56 -7.15
CA PRO A 61 -4.72 -17.81 -8.25
C PRO A 61 -5.40 -16.47 -8.56
N ASP A 62 -6.62 -16.25 -8.06
CA ASP A 62 -7.42 -15.04 -8.25
C ASP A 62 -7.60 -14.21 -6.96
N ASP A 63 -7.08 -14.72 -5.85
CA ASP A 63 -7.17 -14.06 -4.56
C ASP A 63 -6.20 -12.87 -4.49
N ARG A 64 -6.46 -12.00 -3.51
CA ARG A 64 -5.71 -10.76 -3.32
C ARG A 64 -4.73 -10.92 -2.18
N ILE A 65 -3.53 -10.36 -2.35
CA ILE A 65 -2.60 -10.21 -1.23
C ILE A 65 -3.12 -9.08 -0.35
N GLU A 66 -3.23 -9.33 0.95
CA GLU A 66 -3.59 -8.30 1.93
C GLU A 66 -2.32 -7.86 2.69
N VAL A 67 -2.13 -6.54 2.81
CA VAL A 67 -1.10 -5.96 3.68
C VAL A 67 -1.75 -5.05 4.69
N ARG A 68 -1.52 -5.33 5.97
CA ARG A 68 -2.10 -4.58 7.10
C ARG A 68 -1.12 -4.48 8.26
N PRO A 69 -1.09 -3.36 8.99
CA PRO A 69 -0.41 -3.31 10.27
C PRO A 69 -1.17 -4.15 11.29
N ARG A 70 -0.42 -4.94 12.06
CA ARG A 70 -0.87 -5.58 13.29
C ARG A 70 -0.68 -4.66 14.50
N ALA A 71 0.39 -3.86 14.50
CA ALA A 71 0.65 -2.85 15.49
C ALA A 71 1.17 -1.56 14.83
N ALA A 72 0.71 -0.42 15.34
CA ALA A 72 1.14 0.91 14.92
C ALA A 72 1.61 1.72 16.13
N PRO A 73 2.52 2.68 15.96
CA PRO A 73 2.91 3.58 17.04
C PRO A 73 1.72 4.36 17.59
N ASN A 74 1.71 4.58 18.91
CA ASN A 74 0.68 5.37 19.58
C ASN A 74 0.85 6.88 19.27
N LEU A 75 0.28 7.29 18.15
CA LEU A 75 0.29 8.66 17.64
C LEU A 75 -1.09 9.00 17.06
N LYS A 76 -1.63 10.17 17.42
CA LYS A 76 -3.00 10.58 17.08
C LYS A 76 -3.34 10.46 15.60
N ALA A 77 -2.41 10.82 14.71
CA ALA A 77 -2.59 10.74 13.25
C ALA A 77 -2.72 9.30 12.71
N TRP A 78 -2.37 8.27 13.50
CA TRP A 78 -2.34 6.88 13.08
C TRP A 78 -3.34 6.00 13.82
N VAL A 79 -4.19 6.59 14.66
CA VAL A 79 -5.25 5.88 15.37
C VAL A 79 -6.16 5.16 14.35
N GLY A 80 -6.38 3.86 14.55
CA GLY A 80 -7.23 3.04 13.70
C GLY A 80 -6.53 2.50 12.45
N LEU A 81 -5.25 2.77 12.22
CA LEU A 81 -4.52 2.20 11.08
C LEU A 81 -4.41 0.67 11.15
N GLU A 82 -4.42 0.07 12.34
CA GLU A 82 -4.47 -1.38 12.57
C GLU A 82 -5.72 -2.07 12.00
N ARG A 83 -6.75 -1.28 11.65
CA ARG A 83 -7.99 -1.74 11.01
C ARG A 83 -8.01 -1.52 9.51
N ARG A 84 -6.99 -0.85 8.96
CA ARG A 84 -6.88 -0.57 7.53
C ARG A 84 -5.93 -1.55 6.86
N SER A 85 -6.21 -1.88 5.62
CA SER A 85 -5.32 -2.65 4.76
C SER A 85 -5.13 -1.97 3.40
N ILE A 86 -4.11 -2.39 2.68
CA ILE A 86 -4.09 -2.33 1.22
C ILE A 86 -4.28 -3.74 0.68
N THR A 87 -4.79 -3.83 -0.54
CA THR A 87 -4.98 -5.11 -1.21
C THR A 87 -4.35 -5.05 -2.57
N LEU A 88 -3.60 -6.09 -2.92
CA LEU A 88 -2.98 -6.21 -4.22
C LEU A 88 -3.70 -7.28 -5.02
N THR A 89 -4.11 -6.91 -6.22
CA THR A 89 -4.83 -7.80 -7.13
C THR A 89 -3.87 -8.32 -8.20
N ARG A 90 -4.04 -9.57 -8.61
CA ARG A 90 -3.22 -10.14 -9.67
C ARG A 90 -3.42 -9.42 -11.00
N ALA A 91 -2.32 -9.06 -11.65
CA ALA A 91 -2.32 -8.49 -12.99
C ALA A 91 -2.59 -9.59 -14.04
N ARG A 92 -3.30 -9.22 -15.12
CA ARG A 92 -3.76 -10.17 -16.15
C ARG A 92 -3.30 -9.81 -17.57
N ARG A 93 -2.77 -8.60 -17.79
CA ARG A 93 -2.23 -8.19 -19.10
C ARG A 93 -0.87 -8.87 -19.37
N ALA A 94 -0.59 -9.12 -20.65
CA ALA A 94 0.72 -9.57 -21.10
C ALA A 94 1.81 -8.58 -20.65
N GLY A 95 2.97 -9.09 -20.22
CA GLY A 95 4.05 -8.30 -19.62
C GLY A 95 3.98 -8.14 -18.10
N TYR A 96 2.81 -8.34 -17.49
CA TYR A 96 2.63 -8.29 -16.02
C TYR A 96 2.05 -9.59 -15.45
N ARG A 97 2.01 -10.67 -16.23
CA ARG A 97 1.51 -11.96 -15.76
C ARG A 97 2.33 -12.42 -14.55
N GLY A 98 1.64 -12.81 -13.46
CA GLY A 98 2.27 -13.20 -12.21
C GLY A 98 2.59 -12.06 -11.25
N TRP A 99 2.48 -10.81 -11.69
CA TRP A 99 2.63 -9.64 -10.83
C TRP A 99 1.30 -9.31 -10.15
N TYR A 100 1.40 -8.50 -9.09
CA TYR A 100 0.29 -7.92 -8.37
C TYR A 100 0.31 -6.40 -8.49
N TYR A 101 -0.86 -5.77 -8.38
CA TYR A 101 -0.99 -4.33 -8.38
C TYR A 101 -1.84 -3.83 -7.21
N CYS A 102 -1.41 -2.74 -6.59
CA CYS A 102 -2.15 -1.98 -5.60
C CYS A 102 -2.64 -0.68 -6.21
N GLN A 103 -3.90 -0.30 -6.00
CA GLN A 103 -4.37 1.03 -6.35
C GLN A 103 -3.66 2.09 -5.52
N VAL A 104 -3.24 3.19 -6.16
CA VAL A 104 -2.74 4.37 -5.45
C VAL A 104 -3.95 5.12 -4.94
N SER A 105 -4.30 4.88 -3.68
CA SER A 105 -5.39 5.56 -2.99
C SER A 105 -4.90 6.18 -1.70
N LEU A 106 -4.80 7.51 -1.65
CA LEU A 106 -4.32 8.25 -0.50
C LEU A 106 -5.39 8.22 0.60
N ALA A 107 -4.98 7.94 1.84
CA ALA A 107 -5.90 8.04 2.97
C ALA A 107 -6.38 9.48 3.13
N ASP A 108 -7.67 9.68 3.36
CA ASP A 108 -8.19 11.02 3.61
C ASP A 108 -7.86 11.46 5.05
N PRO A 109 -7.12 12.57 5.25
CA PRO A 109 -6.81 13.09 6.57
C PRO A 109 -7.97 13.86 7.23
N THR A 110 -9.03 14.24 6.50
CA THR A 110 -10.20 14.94 7.08
C THR A 110 -11.22 13.96 7.66
N SER A 111 -11.19 12.69 7.22
CA SER A 111 -12.15 11.65 7.54
C SER A 111 -13.56 11.89 6.95
N GLU A 112 -13.71 12.82 6.02
CA GLU A 112 -14.96 13.03 5.27
C GLU A 112 -15.18 11.92 4.23
N ARG A 113 -14.07 11.40 3.70
CA ARG A 113 -13.99 10.28 2.77
C ARG A 113 -13.09 9.19 3.36
N THR A 114 -13.15 7.99 2.80
CA THR A 114 -12.25 6.91 3.23
C THR A 114 -10.85 7.06 2.61
N LYS A 115 -10.80 7.48 1.33
CA LYS A 115 -9.60 7.58 0.51
C LYS A 115 -9.86 8.38 -0.77
N ASP A 116 -8.79 8.93 -1.33
CA ASP A 116 -8.76 9.58 -2.64
C ASP A 116 -7.97 8.74 -3.64
N VAL A 117 -8.62 8.35 -4.72
CA VAL A 117 -8.02 7.56 -5.79
C VAL A 117 -7.26 8.50 -6.72
N VAL A 118 -6.00 8.18 -7.00
CA VAL A 118 -5.15 9.00 -7.86
C VAL A 118 -5.25 8.52 -9.31
N HIS A 119 -5.42 9.46 -10.23
CA HIS A 119 -5.52 9.24 -11.67
C HIS A 119 -4.25 9.71 -12.42
N GLY A 120 -4.13 9.31 -13.69
CA GLY A 120 -2.99 9.61 -14.55
C GLY A 120 -2.49 11.07 -14.52
N PRO A 121 -3.38 12.07 -14.70
CA PRO A 121 -2.99 13.48 -14.67
C PRO A 121 -2.43 13.96 -13.32
N GLU A 122 -2.78 13.28 -12.22
CA GLU A 122 -2.35 13.63 -10.87
C GLU A 122 -0.99 13.00 -10.50
N ARG A 123 -0.37 12.23 -11.40
CA ARG A 123 0.89 11.53 -11.12
C ARG A 123 2.01 12.47 -10.69
N ASP A 124 2.10 13.66 -11.27
CA ASP A 124 3.12 14.65 -10.96
C ASP A 124 2.81 15.46 -9.70
N SER A 125 1.57 15.39 -9.21
CA SER A 125 1.14 15.98 -7.95
C SER A 125 1.36 15.06 -6.75
N LEU A 126 1.77 13.80 -6.98
CA LEU A 126 2.06 12.87 -5.90
C LEU A 126 3.19 13.42 -5.00
N PRO A 127 3.10 13.20 -3.67
CA PRO A 127 4.18 13.58 -2.77
C PRO A 127 5.52 12.94 -3.15
N SER A 128 6.63 13.65 -2.93
CA SER A 128 7.99 13.20 -3.32
C SER A 128 8.41 11.81 -2.80
N TRP A 129 7.78 11.29 -1.75
CA TRP A 129 8.06 9.93 -1.29
C TRP A 129 7.54 8.84 -2.24
N PHE A 130 6.75 9.19 -3.25
CA PHE A 130 6.42 8.30 -4.36
C PHE A 130 7.53 8.21 -5.41
N ASP A 131 8.58 9.03 -5.34
CA ASP A 131 9.71 8.97 -6.27
C ASP A 131 10.39 7.60 -6.24
N ASP A 132 10.52 7.00 -5.04
CA ASP A 132 11.05 5.65 -4.85
C ASP A 132 10.16 4.55 -5.49
N LEU A 133 8.88 4.84 -5.74
CA LEU A 133 7.92 3.94 -6.41
C LEU A 133 7.69 4.31 -7.88
N ARG A 134 8.29 5.39 -8.38
CA ARG A 134 7.95 6.00 -9.67
C ARG A 134 8.05 5.03 -10.84
N SER A 135 9.07 4.19 -10.84
CA SER A 135 9.32 3.15 -11.86
C SER A 135 8.31 2.00 -11.82
N ARG A 136 7.56 1.86 -10.72
CA ARG A 136 6.52 0.83 -10.49
C ARG A 136 5.11 1.36 -10.68
N ILE A 137 4.93 2.68 -10.80
CA ILE A 137 3.62 3.29 -11.05
C ILE A 137 3.18 3.06 -12.50
N ARG A 138 1.95 2.60 -12.68
CA ARG A 138 1.32 2.32 -13.98
C ARG A 138 -0.11 2.85 -13.99
N LEU A 139 -0.67 3.04 -15.19
CA LEU A 139 -2.12 3.15 -15.36
C LEU A 139 -2.74 1.76 -15.25
N LYS A 140 -3.88 1.63 -14.57
CA LYS A 140 -4.54 0.34 -14.33
C LYS A 140 -4.83 -0.43 -15.63
N LYS A 141 -5.16 0.26 -16.72
CA LYS A 141 -5.41 -0.34 -18.04
C LYS A 141 -4.21 -1.12 -18.61
N THR A 142 -3.00 -0.80 -18.17
CA THR A 142 -1.77 -1.49 -18.60
C THR A 142 -1.57 -2.85 -17.92
N VAL A 143 -2.18 -3.07 -16.76
CA VAL A 143 -2.00 -4.29 -15.96
C VAL A 143 -3.24 -5.18 -15.94
N ARG A 144 -4.43 -4.62 -16.22
CA ARG A 144 -5.70 -5.35 -16.25
C ARG A 144 -6.68 -4.75 -17.26
N ALA A 145 -7.60 -5.58 -17.77
CA ALA A 145 -8.76 -5.07 -18.51
C ALA A 145 -9.66 -4.25 -17.57
N THR A 146 -10.08 -3.07 -18.02
CA THR A 146 -10.85 -2.08 -17.25
C THR A 146 -12.06 -1.63 -18.07
N LYS A 147 -13.05 -1.02 -17.44
CA LYS A 147 -14.20 -0.40 -18.10
C LYS A 147 -14.25 1.10 -17.78
N ALA A 148 -14.68 1.92 -18.74
CA ALA A 148 -14.78 3.37 -18.58
C ALA A 148 -13.48 4.00 -18.01
N HIS A 149 -13.61 5.01 -17.14
CA HIS A 149 -12.49 5.76 -16.54
C HIS A 149 -11.68 4.98 -15.49
N ASP A 150 -12.06 3.74 -15.15
CA ASP A 150 -11.31 2.89 -14.21
C ASP A 150 -9.87 2.63 -14.69
N GLY A 151 -9.68 2.63 -16.02
CA GLY A 151 -8.38 2.41 -16.64
C GLY A 151 -7.33 3.49 -16.36
N ASP A 152 -7.78 4.70 -16.00
CA ASP A 152 -6.91 5.86 -15.80
C ASP A 152 -6.44 6.02 -14.35
N GLN A 153 -6.89 5.14 -13.45
CA GLN A 153 -6.38 5.08 -12.07
C GLN A 153 -4.90 4.68 -12.06
N LEU A 154 -4.12 5.29 -11.18
CA LEU A 154 -2.75 4.87 -10.91
C LEU A 154 -2.73 3.63 -10.01
N VAL A 155 -1.80 2.73 -10.33
CA VAL A 155 -1.51 1.53 -9.56
C VAL A 155 0.00 1.38 -9.38
N VAL A 156 0.43 0.78 -8.28
CA VAL A 156 1.81 0.34 -8.08
C VAL A 156 1.88 -1.17 -8.27
N ILE A 157 2.83 -1.64 -9.07
CA ILE A 157 3.07 -3.07 -9.28
C ILE A 157 4.15 -3.61 -8.35
N ALA A 158 3.97 -4.86 -7.91
CA ALA A 158 4.93 -5.63 -7.13
C ALA A 158 4.86 -7.11 -7.53
N ARG A 159 5.99 -7.81 -7.46
CA ARG A 159 6.03 -9.27 -7.54
C ARG A 159 5.50 -9.87 -6.24
N PRO A 160 5.08 -11.15 -6.24
CA PRO A 160 4.46 -11.77 -5.06
C PRO A 160 5.36 -11.79 -3.82
N ASP A 161 6.67 -11.85 -4.01
CA ASP A 161 7.72 -11.92 -2.99
C ASP A 161 8.27 -10.56 -2.54
N GLU A 162 7.94 -9.47 -3.26
CA GLU A 162 8.37 -8.10 -2.94
C GLU A 162 7.53 -7.47 -1.80
N HIS A 163 7.46 -8.15 -0.65
CA HIS A 163 6.67 -7.72 0.50
C HIS A 163 7.11 -6.36 1.06
N ASP A 164 8.40 -6.05 0.97
CA ASP A 164 9.00 -4.76 1.30
C ASP A 164 8.37 -3.61 0.49
N VAL A 165 8.21 -3.81 -0.83
CA VAL A 165 7.53 -2.86 -1.71
C VAL A 165 6.07 -2.71 -1.32
N MET A 166 5.38 -3.81 -1.00
CA MET A 166 3.96 -3.75 -0.61
C MET A 166 3.75 -3.01 0.71
N ILE A 167 4.59 -3.28 1.72
CA ILE A 167 4.61 -2.52 2.97
C ILE A 167 4.92 -1.05 2.68
N GLY A 168 5.91 -0.78 1.83
CA GLY A 168 6.24 0.58 1.39
C GLY A 168 5.06 1.33 0.77
N VAL A 169 4.26 0.66 -0.07
CA VAL A 169 3.02 1.25 -0.63
C VAL A 169 2.02 1.61 0.47
N PHE A 170 1.89 0.78 1.52
CA PHE A 170 1.03 1.12 2.67
C PHE A 170 1.52 2.41 3.36
N PHE A 171 2.83 2.53 3.57
CA PHE A 171 3.42 3.75 4.15
C PHE A 171 3.16 4.98 3.28
N ALA A 172 3.45 4.88 1.98
CA ALA A 172 3.32 5.98 1.02
C ALA A 172 1.87 6.45 0.83
N THR A 173 0.89 5.55 0.92
CA THR A 173 -0.53 5.86 0.68
C THR A 173 -1.33 6.18 1.95
N LYS A 174 -0.86 5.75 3.13
CA LYS A 174 -1.59 5.94 4.39
C LYS A 174 -0.77 6.62 5.47
N VAL A 175 0.35 6.01 5.87
CA VAL A 175 1.11 6.44 7.06
C VAL A 175 1.58 7.89 6.92
N TRP A 176 2.29 8.19 5.82
CA TRP A 176 2.86 9.53 5.61
C TRP A 176 1.81 10.54 5.15
N VAL A 177 0.80 10.08 4.38
CA VAL A 177 -0.36 10.90 3.99
C VAL A 177 -1.10 11.43 5.21
N LEU A 178 -1.46 10.55 6.17
CA LEU A 178 -2.15 10.95 7.39
C LEU A 178 -1.26 11.81 8.29
N LYS A 179 0.05 11.52 8.34
CA LYS A 179 0.99 12.27 9.16
C LYS A 179 1.18 13.72 8.69
N GLU A 180 1.22 13.94 7.38
CA GLU A 180 1.38 15.26 6.75
C GLU A 180 0.06 15.92 6.36
N ARG A 181 -1.06 15.20 6.53
CA ARG A 181 -2.39 15.64 6.11
C ARG A 181 -2.45 16.01 4.62
N VAL A 182 -1.87 15.17 3.77
CA VAL A 182 -1.88 15.38 2.32
C VAL A 182 -3.32 15.33 1.78
N SER A 183 -3.66 16.32 0.96
CA SER A 183 -4.82 16.31 0.08
C SER A 183 -4.34 16.69 -1.32
N LEU A 184 -4.78 15.97 -2.35
CA LEU A 184 -4.46 16.28 -3.76
C LEU A 184 -5.45 17.26 -4.38
N GLN A 185 -6.34 17.86 -3.60
CA GLN A 185 -7.25 18.88 -4.09
C GLN A 185 -6.47 20.06 -4.69
N ALA A 186 -6.74 20.30 -5.97
CA ALA A 186 -6.50 21.56 -6.66
C ALA A 186 -7.50 22.62 -6.19
#